data_AF-A0A9K3II60-F1
#
_entry.id   AF-A0A9K3II60-F1
#
_cell.length_a   1.000
_cell.length_b   1.000
_cell.length_c   1.000
_cell.angle_alpha   90.00
_cell.angle_beta   90.00
_cell.angle_gamma   90.00
#
_symmetry.space_group_name_H-M   'P 1'
#
loop_
_entity.id
_entity.type
_entity.pdbx_description
1 polymer ?
#
loop_
_entity_poly.entity_id
_entity_poly.type
_entity_poly.pdbx_seq_one_letter_code
_entity_poly.pdbx_strand_id
1 'polypeptide(L)'
;MYYQWEDKNHAQIHRCWEKCIAGKFPTLLRNVRNEAKAKAKEQGKNVGDDMTDVIDFKPTWIRSEIWKQMLDHWNTPKWKAKSLRNKDIRSRATGGKHTLGSQSYVTLKRKAKRKLGRELTVREAWKQAHCRKGSRPLDKDLSCSSSLLLDVDSAGDAQEENLV
;
A
#
# COMPACT_ATOMS: atom_id res chain seq x y z
N MET A 1 -3.06 27.36 -20.98
CA MET A 1 -4.09 27.32 -19.93
C MET A 1 -4.08 25.92 -19.31
N TYR A 2 -3.94 25.82 -18.00
CA TYR A 2 -4.20 24.57 -17.29
C TYR A 2 -5.70 24.55 -16.94
N TYR A 3 -6.34 23.40 -17.12
CA TYR A 3 -7.73 23.23 -16.71
C TYR A 3 -7.88 23.51 -15.21
N GLN A 4 -8.82 24.37 -14.84
CA GLN A 4 -9.22 24.65 -13.47
C GLN A 4 -10.71 24.33 -13.34
N TRP A 5 -11.07 23.55 -12.32
CA TRP A 5 -12.48 23.31 -12.00
C TRP A 5 -13.10 24.54 -11.35
N GLU A 6 -14.42 24.66 -11.42
CA GLU A 6 -15.15 25.75 -10.78
C GLU A 6 -15.03 25.70 -9.25
N ASP A 7 -14.89 26.87 -8.61
CA ASP A 7 -14.68 26.98 -7.16
C ASP A 7 -15.77 26.33 -6.31
N LYS A 8 -17.02 26.33 -6.80
CA LYS A 8 -18.14 25.68 -6.11
C LYS A 8 -17.92 24.16 -5.90
N ASN A 9 -17.09 23.54 -6.72
CA ASN A 9 -16.78 22.11 -6.66
C ASN A 9 -15.54 21.81 -5.80
N HIS A 10 -14.79 22.81 -5.33
CA HIS A 10 -13.53 22.61 -4.59
C HIS A 10 -13.71 21.67 -3.40
N ALA A 11 -14.73 21.88 -2.57
CA ALA A 11 -14.95 21.10 -1.36
C ALA A 11 -15.26 19.62 -1.67
N GLN A 12 -16.09 19.37 -2.69
CA GLN A 12 -16.47 18.03 -3.09
C GLN A 12 -15.28 17.29 -3.72
N ILE A 13 -14.51 17.96 -4.59
CA ILE A 13 -13.30 17.40 -5.21
C ILE A 13 -12.25 17.12 -4.14
N HIS A 14 -12.04 18.03 -3.19
CA HIS A 14 -11.10 17.82 -2.08
C HIS A 14 -11.49 16.60 -1.26
N ARG A 15 -12.77 16.43 -0.92
CA ARG A 15 -13.27 15.26 -0.19
C ARG A 15 -13.04 13.95 -0.94
N CYS A 16 -13.24 13.95 -2.26
CA CYS A 16 -12.95 12.80 -3.10
C CYS A 16 -11.43 12.51 -3.14
N TRP A 17 -10.61 13.55 -3.24
CA TRP A 17 -9.15 13.42 -3.21
C TRP A 17 -8.66 12.83 -1.88
N GLU A 18 -9.19 13.30 -0.74
CA GLU A 18 -8.89 12.76 0.58
C GLU A 18 -9.19 11.27 0.70
N LYS A 19 -10.35 10.84 0.19
CA LYS A 19 -10.77 9.44 0.22
C LYS A 19 -9.95 8.54 -0.70
N CYS A 20 -9.63 9.01 -1.90
CA CYS A 20 -9.12 8.13 -2.97
C CYS A 20 -7.61 8.23 -3.19
N ILE A 21 -7.03 9.41 -2.96
CA ILE A 21 -5.68 9.75 -3.43
C ILE A 21 -4.74 10.09 -2.27
N ALA A 22 -5.22 10.70 -1.18
CA ALA A 22 -4.37 11.18 -0.10
C ALA A 22 -3.45 10.09 0.47
N GLY A 23 -3.94 8.87 0.66
CA GLY A 23 -3.12 7.74 1.15
C GLY A 23 -2.02 7.30 0.17
N LYS A 24 -2.23 7.48 -1.13
CA LYS A 24 -1.26 7.11 -2.19
C LYS A 24 -0.28 8.24 -2.48
N PHE A 25 -0.66 9.48 -2.18
CA PHE A 25 0.09 10.68 -2.54
C PHE A 25 1.53 10.69 -1.99
N PRO A 26 1.82 10.31 -0.72
CA PRO A 26 3.21 10.21 -0.25
C PRO A 26 4.06 9.23 -1.04
N THR A 27 3.46 8.13 -1.52
CA THR A 27 4.14 7.14 -2.36
C THR A 27 4.43 7.70 -3.74
N LEU A 28 3.46 8.40 -4.34
CA LEU A 28 3.66 9.11 -5.60
C LEU A 28 4.81 10.11 -5.50
N LEU A 29 4.81 10.98 -4.50
CA LEU A 29 5.87 11.97 -4.30
C LEU A 29 7.24 11.34 -4.08
N ARG A 30 7.30 10.20 -3.36
CA ARG A 30 8.54 9.43 -3.21
C ARG A 30 9.06 8.93 -4.56
N ASN A 31 8.18 8.40 -5.40
CA ASN A 31 8.56 7.86 -6.71
C ASN A 31 9.06 8.99 -7.62
N VAL A 32 8.34 10.10 -7.67
CA VAL A 32 8.74 11.33 -8.39
C VAL A 32 10.13 11.79 -7.99
N ARG A 33 10.41 11.84 -6.68
CA ARG A 33 11.75 12.20 -6.20
C ARG A 33 12.81 11.20 -6.66
N ASN A 34 12.52 9.91 -6.58
CA ASN A 34 13.47 8.88 -6.99
C ASN A 34 13.76 8.93 -8.50
N GLU A 35 12.75 9.19 -9.32
CA GLU A 35 12.90 9.39 -10.77
C GLU A 35 13.77 10.62 -11.06
N ALA A 36 13.53 11.73 -10.36
CA ALA A 36 14.33 12.94 -10.51
C ALA A 36 15.80 12.69 -10.10
N LYS A 37 16.03 11.94 -9.01
CA LYS A 37 17.37 11.48 -8.62
C LYS A 37 18.03 10.58 -9.67
N ALA A 38 17.26 9.67 -10.29
CA ALA A 38 17.77 8.78 -11.33
C ALA A 38 18.22 9.56 -12.56
N LYS A 39 17.39 10.50 -13.04
CA LYS A 39 17.73 11.38 -14.18
C LYS A 39 18.95 12.25 -13.90
N ALA A 40 19.06 12.79 -12.69
CA ALA A 40 20.23 13.57 -12.28
C ALA A 40 21.51 12.72 -12.30
N LYS A 41 21.44 11.46 -11.86
CA LYS A 41 22.56 10.52 -11.92
C LYS A 41 22.92 10.13 -13.36
N GLU A 42 21.92 9.92 -14.23
CA GLU A 42 22.13 9.65 -15.66
C GLU A 42 22.87 10.80 -16.36
N GLN A 43 22.59 12.05 -15.96
CA GLN A 43 23.29 13.24 -16.45
C GLN A 43 24.62 13.52 -15.73
N GLY A 44 25.14 12.57 -14.94
CA GLY A 44 26.44 12.69 -14.29
C GLY A 44 26.48 13.58 -13.04
N LYS A 45 25.33 14.07 -12.54
CA LYS A 45 25.30 14.78 -11.25
C LYS A 45 25.48 13.80 -10.09
N ASN A 46 26.27 14.18 -9.09
CA ASN A 46 26.45 13.39 -7.88
C ASN A 46 25.28 13.59 -6.93
N VAL A 47 24.22 12.80 -7.11
CA VAL A 47 23.00 12.91 -6.30
C VAL A 47 23.21 12.31 -4.92
N GLY A 48 23.68 13.12 -4.00
CA GLY A 48 23.84 12.76 -2.60
C GLY A 48 22.54 12.83 -1.79
N ASP A 49 22.71 13.16 -0.52
CA ASP A 49 21.60 13.42 0.40
C ASP A 49 21.11 14.88 0.32
N ASP A 50 21.86 15.76 -0.35
CA ASP A 50 21.38 17.08 -0.74
C ASP A 50 20.51 16.99 -2.00
N MET A 51 19.38 17.67 -1.97
CA MET A 51 18.37 17.66 -3.03
C MET A 51 18.54 18.84 -4.01
N THR A 52 19.48 19.74 -3.75
CA THR A 52 19.76 20.93 -4.59
C THR A 52 20.06 20.54 -6.04
N ASP A 53 20.80 19.46 -6.26
CA ASP A 53 21.17 18.98 -7.60
C ASP A 53 19.98 18.48 -8.44
N VAL A 54 18.84 18.25 -7.80
CA VAL A 54 17.62 17.68 -8.38
C VAL A 54 16.63 18.77 -8.82
N ILE A 55 16.93 20.05 -8.59
CA ILE A 55 16.05 21.18 -8.91
C ILE A 55 15.67 21.25 -10.39
N ASP A 56 16.61 20.94 -11.28
CA ASP A 56 16.42 20.97 -12.74
C ASP A 56 15.63 19.76 -13.26
N PHE A 57 15.47 18.72 -12.45
CA PHE A 57 14.87 17.43 -12.83
C PHE A 57 13.39 17.31 -12.45
N LYS A 58 12.71 18.46 -12.48
CA LYS A 58 11.30 18.57 -12.13
C LYS A 58 10.40 17.83 -13.15
N PRO A 59 9.34 17.14 -12.71
CA PRO A 59 8.27 16.68 -13.60
C PRO A 59 7.51 17.83 -14.29
N THR A 60 7.06 17.62 -15.52
CA THR A 60 6.32 18.62 -16.31
C THR A 60 5.03 19.11 -15.66
N TRP A 61 4.37 18.25 -14.88
CA TRP A 61 3.08 18.53 -14.24
C TRP A 61 3.19 19.22 -12.88
N ILE A 62 4.38 19.32 -12.27
CA ILE A 62 4.60 20.08 -11.04
C ILE A 62 5.03 21.49 -11.42
N ARG A 63 4.51 22.53 -10.75
CA ARG A 63 5.00 23.92 -10.94
C ARG A 63 6.39 24.11 -10.34
N SER A 64 7.22 24.97 -10.93
CA SER A 64 8.62 25.12 -10.51
C SER A 64 8.73 25.65 -9.07
N GLU A 65 7.87 26.60 -8.71
CA GLU A 65 7.77 27.14 -7.35
C GLU A 65 7.44 26.05 -6.32
N ILE A 66 6.47 25.18 -6.63
CA ILE A 66 6.05 24.09 -5.75
C ILE A 66 7.16 23.04 -5.62
N TRP A 67 7.86 22.72 -6.71
CA TRP A 67 8.98 21.80 -6.68
C TRP A 67 10.09 22.28 -5.75
N LYS A 68 10.46 23.57 -5.82
CA LYS A 68 11.45 24.17 -4.92
C LYS A 68 11.03 24.03 -3.45
N GLN A 69 9.79 24.39 -3.12
CA GLN A 69 9.26 24.24 -1.75
C GLN A 69 9.31 22.78 -1.26
N MET A 70 9.06 21.81 -2.13
CA MET A 70 9.17 20.39 -1.79
C MET A 70 10.61 19.97 -1.51
N LEU A 71 11.56 20.43 -2.32
CA LEU A 71 13.00 20.16 -2.12
C LEU A 71 13.48 20.77 -0.80
N ASP A 72 13.11 22.02 -0.51
CA ASP A 72 13.43 22.70 0.75
C ASP A 72 12.91 21.90 1.95
N HIS A 73 11.65 21.45 1.88
CA HIS A 73 11.07 20.60 2.93
C HIS A 73 11.85 19.28 3.12
N TRP A 74 12.22 18.61 2.03
CA TRP A 74 12.99 17.36 2.09
C TRP A 74 14.44 17.58 2.54
N ASN A 75 14.99 18.77 2.34
CA ASN A 75 16.32 19.14 2.81
C ASN A 75 16.38 19.49 4.29
N THR A 76 15.22 19.70 4.95
CA THR A 76 15.19 19.97 6.39
C THR A 76 15.81 18.82 7.21
N PRO A 77 16.58 19.12 8.27
CA PRO A 77 17.23 18.08 9.09
C PRO A 77 16.20 17.15 9.74
N LYS A 78 15.04 17.70 10.13
CA LYS A 78 13.90 16.93 10.67
C LYS A 78 13.41 15.87 9.68
N TRP A 79 13.28 16.22 8.40
CA TRP A 79 12.84 15.29 7.38
C TRP A 79 13.90 14.23 7.09
N LYS A 80 15.17 14.64 6.95
CA LYS A 80 16.30 13.72 6.74
C LYS A 80 16.41 12.68 7.85
N ALA A 81 16.33 13.11 9.11
CA ALA A 81 16.33 12.22 10.28
C ALA A 81 15.16 11.22 10.24
N LYS A 82 13.94 11.69 9.93
CA LYS A 82 12.76 10.81 9.77
C LYS A 82 12.95 9.82 8.62
N SER A 83 13.51 10.25 7.50
CA SER A 83 13.77 9.43 6.32
C SER A 83 14.78 8.32 6.63
N LEU A 84 15.90 8.69 7.26
CA LEU A 84 16.95 7.76 7.69
C LEU A 84 16.41 6.71 8.67
N ARG A 85 15.69 7.14 9.71
CA ARG A 85 15.05 6.23 10.67
C ARG A 85 14.09 5.27 9.98
N ASN A 86 13.26 5.77 9.06
CA ASN A 86 12.32 4.91 8.31
C ASN A 86 13.04 3.93 7.37
N LYS A 87 14.20 4.32 6.82
CA LYS A 87 15.05 3.44 6.03
C LYS A 87 15.64 2.33 6.90
N ASP A 88 16.16 2.70 8.08
CA ASP A 88 16.73 1.78 9.06
C ASP A 88 15.70 0.78 9.59
N ILE A 89 14.48 1.22 9.95
CA ILE A 89 13.38 0.34 10.34
C ILE A 89 13.08 -0.69 9.23
N ARG A 90 13.08 -0.26 7.96
CA ARG A 90 12.84 -1.16 6.82
C ARG A 90 14.00 -2.12 6.59
N SER A 91 15.25 -1.71 6.79
CA SER A 91 16.40 -2.61 6.65
C SER A 91 16.51 -3.61 7.78
N ARG A 92 16.03 -3.26 8.99
CA ARG A 92 15.95 -4.17 10.15
C ARG A 92 14.74 -5.10 10.13
N ALA A 93 13.81 -4.93 9.18
CA ALA A 93 12.65 -5.80 9.07
C ALA A 93 13.08 -7.22 8.67
N THR A 94 13.23 -8.11 9.65
CA THR A 94 13.68 -9.51 9.47
C THR A 94 12.56 -10.43 8.99
N GLY A 95 11.31 -9.96 8.98
CA GLY A 95 10.17 -10.72 8.46
C GLY A 95 10.15 -10.73 6.93
N GLY A 96 9.93 -11.91 6.35
CA GLY A 96 9.60 -12.01 4.92
C GLY A 96 8.38 -11.14 4.57
N LYS A 97 8.22 -10.76 3.31
CA LYS A 97 7.02 -10.04 2.89
C LYS A 97 5.80 -10.95 3.00
N HIS A 98 4.74 -10.48 3.67
CA HIS A 98 3.43 -11.14 3.61
C HIS A 98 2.92 -11.10 2.17
N THR A 99 2.56 -12.26 1.62
CA THR A 99 2.22 -12.43 0.21
C THR A 99 0.76 -12.83 -0.01
N LEU A 100 -0.04 -13.00 1.05
CA LEU A 100 -1.48 -13.31 0.94
C LEU A 100 -2.36 -12.07 0.68
N GLY A 101 -1.76 -10.93 0.34
CA GLY A 101 -2.49 -9.67 0.13
C GLY A 101 -3.09 -9.17 1.44
N SER A 102 -4.36 -8.77 1.42
CA SER A 102 -5.11 -8.28 2.58
C SER A 102 -5.60 -9.38 3.53
N GLN A 103 -5.30 -10.65 3.25
CA GLN A 103 -5.76 -11.76 4.07
C GLN A 103 -5.00 -11.83 5.40
N SER A 104 -5.72 -11.79 6.51
CA SER A 104 -5.16 -11.99 7.86
C SER A 104 -4.83 -13.47 8.14
N TYR A 105 -3.98 -13.71 9.15
CA TYR A 105 -3.71 -15.06 9.66
C TYR A 105 -4.97 -15.79 10.13
N VAL A 106 -5.92 -15.07 10.75
CA VAL A 106 -7.18 -15.64 11.22
C VAL A 106 -8.02 -16.14 10.04
N THR A 107 -8.15 -15.29 9.01
CA THR A 107 -8.87 -15.65 7.77
C THR A 107 -8.21 -16.83 7.06
N LEU A 108 -6.87 -16.87 7.02
CA LEU A 108 -6.12 -18.00 6.47
C LEU A 108 -6.44 -19.31 7.22
N LYS A 109 -6.32 -19.29 8.56
CA LYS A 109 -6.59 -20.48 9.39
C LYS A 109 -8.02 -20.97 9.23
N ARG A 110 -9.01 -20.07 9.21
CA ARG A 110 -10.43 -20.44 9.02
C ARG A 110 -10.67 -21.09 7.65
N LYS A 111 -10.11 -20.53 6.56
CA LYS A 111 -10.24 -21.11 5.22
C LYS A 111 -9.58 -22.48 5.14
N ALA A 112 -8.40 -22.63 5.73
CA ALA A 112 -7.69 -23.90 5.76
C ALA A 112 -8.41 -24.96 6.60
N LYS A 113 -8.96 -24.62 7.77
CA LYS A 113 -9.78 -25.53 8.58
C LYS A 113 -10.97 -26.07 7.81
N ARG A 114 -11.66 -25.21 7.05
CA ARG A 114 -12.80 -25.60 6.22
C ARG A 114 -12.39 -26.51 5.04
N LYS A 115 -11.23 -26.27 4.41
CA LYS A 115 -10.80 -27.01 3.22
C LYS A 115 -10.04 -28.31 3.53
N LEU A 116 -9.27 -28.32 4.61
CA LEU A 116 -8.43 -29.45 5.01
C LEU A 116 -9.04 -30.30 6.14
N GLY A 117 -10.14 -29.84 6.75
CA GLY A 117 -10.76 -30.50 7.91
C GLY A 117 -9.93 -30.42 9.21
N ARG A 118 -8.76 -29.75 9.19
CA ARG A 118 -7.85 -29.62 10.33
C ARG A 118 -7.31 -28.21 10.48
N GLU A 119 -6.86 -27.86 11.66
CA GLU A 119 -6.18 -26.58 11.88
C GLU A 119 -4.76 -26.56 11.27
N LEU A 120 -4.35 -25.38 10.80
CA LEU A 120 -2.99 -25.17 10.32
C LEU A 120 -2.02 -25.01 11.48
N THR A 121 -0.89 -25.68 11.37
CA THR A 121 0.25 -25.42 12.25
C THR A 121 0.81 -24.01 11.99
N VAL A 122 1.46 -23.44 13.00
CA VAL A 122 2.09 -22.10 12.91
C VAL A 122 3.09 -22.04 11.75
N ARG A 123 3.87 -23.11 11.55
CA ARG A 123 4.87 -23.21 10.48
C ARG A 123 4.23 -23.24 9.08
N GLU A 124 3.15 -24.01 8.90
CA GLU A 124 2.42 -24.05 7.63
C GLU A 124 1.76 -22.69 7.33
N ALA A 125 1.15 -22.08 8.35
CA ALA A 125 0.56 -20.75 8.22
C ALA A 125 1.62 -19.69 7.85
N TRP A 126 2.82 -19.75 8.45
CA TRP A 126 3.92 -18.85 8.11
C TRP A 126 4.39 -19.05 6.66
N LYS A 127 4.65 -20.29 6.23
CA LYS A 127 5.04 -20.61 4.84
C LYS A 127 3.96 -20.16 3.85
N GLN A 128 2.69 -20.41 4.16
CA GLN A 128 1.58 -19.97 3.31
C GLN A 128 1.47 -18.44 3.24
N ALA A 129 1.80 -17.74 4.32
CA ALA A 129 1.80 -16.28 4.37
C ALA A 129 3.01 -15.65 3.65
N HIS A 130 4.18 -16.30 3.65
CA HIS A 130 5.46 -15.66 3.31
C HIS A 130 6.17 -16.25 2.09
N CYS A 131 5.79 -17.45 1.61
CA CYS A 131 6.35 -18.02 0.39
C CYS A 131 5.70 -17.42 -0.87
N ARG A 132 6.44 -17.44 -1.98
CA ARG A 132 5.96 -16.96 -3.29
C ARG A 132 4.73 -17.77 -3.73
N LYS A 133 3.72 -17.11 -4.31
CA LYS A 133 2.57 -17.77 -4.93
C LYS A 133 3.05 -18.81 -5.97
N GLY A 134 2.51 -20.02 -5.94
CA GLY A 134 2.92 -21.19 -6.69
C GLY A 134 3.83 -22.15 -5.92
N SER A 135 4.62 -21.65 -4.95
CA SER A 135 5.48 -22.48 -4.11
C SER A 135 4.97 -22.64 -2.68
N ARG A 136 3.78 -22.10 -2.38
CA ARG A 136 3.21 -22.19 -1.04
C ARG A 136 2.60 -23.57 -0.80
N PRO A 137 2.69 -24.11 0.43
CA PRO A 137 2.24 -25.47 0.72
C PRO A 137 0.77 -25.74 0.35
N LEU A 138 -0.10 -24.74 0.50
CA LEU A 138 -1.54 -24.89 0.34
C LEU A 138 -2.07 -24.20 -0.92
N ASP A 139 -1.20 -23.77 -1.84
CA ASP A 139 -1.69 -23.10 -3.05
C ASP A 139 -2.54 -24.02 -3.92
N LYS A 140 -2.32 -25.34 -3.91
CA LYS A 140 -3.19 -26.29 -4.62
C LYS A 140 -4.55 -26.44 -3.93
N ASP A 141 -4.55 -26.53 -2.60
CA ASP A 141 -5.76 -26.81 -1.80
C ASP A 141 -6.63 -25.55 -1.57
N LEU A 142 -5.99 -24.38 -1.56
CA LEU A 142 -6.62 -23.07 -1.41
C LEU A 142 -6.72 -22.30 -2.73
N SER A 143 -6.22 -22.83 -3.85
CA SER A 143 -6.58 -22.40 -5.21
C SER A 143 -8.00 -22.85 -5.52
N CYS A 144 -8.94 -22.31 -4.75
CA CYS A 144 -10.34 -22.34 -5.11
C CYS A 144 -10.70 -20.92 -5.49
N SER A 145 -10.98 -20.80 -6.78
CA SER A 145 -11.51 -19.67 -7.52
C SER A 145 -12.49 -18.82 -6.71
N SER A 146 -12.53 -17.54 -7.04
CA SER A 146 -13.42 -16.51 -6.52
C SER A 146 -14.92 -16.77 -6.80
N SER A 147 -15.33 -18.01 -7.06
CA SER A 147 -16.63 -18.37 -7.65
C SER A 147 -17.58 -19.16 -6.73
N LEU A 148 -17.33 -19.24 -5.42
CA LEU A 148 -18.26 -19.88 -4.46
C LEU A 148 -18.46 -19.03 -3.19
N LEU A 149 -18.73 -17.74 -3.37
CA LEU A 149 -19.40 -16.91 -2.36
C LEU A 149 -20.67 -16.31 -2.98
N LEU A 150 -21.51 -17.17 -3.56
CA LEU A 150 -22.91 -16.88 -3.71
C LEU A 150 -23.66 -17.84 -2.79
N ASP A 151 -24.47 -17.21 -1.95
CA ASP A 151 -25.66 -17.73 -1.27
C ASP A 151 -25.44 -18.74 -0.14
N VAL A 152 -25.52 -18.25 1.10
CA VAL A 152 -26.64 -18.52 2.03
C VAL A 152 -26.58 -17.45 3.14
N ASP A 153 -27.11 -16.27 2.84
CA ASP A 153 -27.81 -15.48 3.86
C ASP A 153 -29.30 -15.75 3.61
N SER A 154 -29.81 -16.88 4.09
CA SER A 154 -31.26 -17.07 4.24
C SER A 154 -31.63 -16.65 5.66
N ALA A 155 -32.25 -15.48 5.74
CA ALA A 155 -33.12 -15.11 6.84
C ALA A 155 -34.31 -16.09 6.94
N GLY A 156 -34.78 -16.32 8.17
CA GLY A 156 -35.88 -17.22 8.55
C GLY A 156 -35.33 -18.42 9.34
N ASP A 157 -35.63 -18.64 10.62
CA ASP A 157 -36.89 -18.43 11.33
C ASP A 157 -36.70 -17.83 12.72
N ALA A 158 -37.50 -16.82 13.04
CA ALA A 158 -37.92 -16.57 14.41
C ALA A 158 -39.10 -17.51 14.69
N GLN A 159 -38.87 -18.57 15.46
CA GLN A 159 -39.98 -19.28 16.09
C GLN A 159 -40.35 -18.54 17.37
N GLU A 160 -41.45 -17.81 17.25
CA GLU A 160 -42.29 -17.34 18.34
C GLU A 160 -42.97 -18.58 18.97
N GLU A 161 -42.48 -19.03 20.12
CA GLU A 161 -43.25 -19.91 21.00
C GLU A 161 -43.88 -19.05 22.10
N ASN A 162 -45.13 -18.65 21.86
CA ASN A 162 -46.09 -18.26 22.88
C ASN A 162 -47.07 -19.42 23.04
N LEU A 163 -47.16 -20.04 24.22
CA LEU A 163 -48.44 -20.53 24.73
C LEU A 163 -48.39 -20.82 26.25
N VAL A 164 -49.14 -19.96 26.96
CA VAL A 164 -49.86 -20.13 28.24
C VAL A 164 -49.06 -20.26 29.54
#